data_AF-A0A835YAX4-F1
#
_entry.id   AF-A0A835YAX4-F1
#
_cell.length_a   1.000
_cell.length_b   1.000
_cell.length_c   1.000
_cell.angle_alpha   90.00
_cell.angle_beta   90.00
_cell.angle_gamma   90.00
#
_symmetry.space_group_name_H-M   'P 1'
#
loop_
_entity.id
_entity.type
_entity.pdbx_description
1 polymer ?
#
loop_
_entity_poly.entity_id
_entity_poly.type
_entity_poly.pdbx_seq_one_letter_code
_entity_poly.pdbx_strand_id
1 'polypeptide(L)'
;MKLGRDEALKEHILALSLGEPAAPRVASLFQAMANDHGAQVTPSLRRAAVAALLLNARRRNSSSSDGSGSGGGGGSSPGGSGGGGVSIFNASEPDTQSLLLSLHLAHRRQALEKKVVELTHVSKTGGSSLCLIAAARNGMRTEDVGSQNCVVRSFGDEPRWYDSAVMRDMLLRAQGLPLPTGQTAPAAAGQAVSGQQAALGQTAAGQAALGQFALGQAATAAGAGGGVTVVADNGGVTPSWLTVKHHKLRGVRVASLGQSASLRQEGGCRLPPANKPRLAAGPTAETGCRERRDWLLARRYSMYANEYTALGGRESFEGVQPCTSDMVTVLQVREPRARLESHVKHFWRMILEFCQSSLTVFVPLLKEVSTWTQLMVAPINNYAIRSLLGEAVFNAPLGSVGPEHLEAAKGVALQYDVLMRLEDPPGSELAMRMGLGWCTRWAVRAQVSNPLQDAGLPLGFDKAWAEEFAALNTLDQELYNWISVLVSLDELVYTAAMGAGWDDSRQQCRKLGYRYA
;
A
#
# COMPACT_ATOMS: atom_id res chain seq x y z
N MET A 1 26.26 13.80 9.39
CA MET A 1 26.15 12.83 10.51
C MET A 1 25.03 11.79 10.37
N LYS A 2 23.92 12.02 9.63
CA LYS A 2 22.83 11.02 9.50
C LYS A 2 23.20 9.77 8.65
N LEU A 3 23.87 9.95 7.50
CA LEU A 3 24.26 8.85 6.59
C LEU A 3 25.15 7.76 7.24
N GLY A 4 26.01 8.12 8.20
CA GLY A 4 26.90 7.14 8.85
C GLY A 4 26.20 6.18 9.83
N ARG A 5 24.99 6.51 10.31
CA ARG A 5 24.23 5.63 11.22
C ARG A 5 23.49 4.54 10.48
N ASP A 6 23.06 4.79 9.24
CA ASP A 6 22.36 3.81 8.41
C ASP A 6 23.33 2.73 7.88
N GLU A 7 24.59 3.07 7.58
CA GLU A 7 25.61 2.09 7.19
C GLU A 7 26.02 1.16 8.34
N ALA A 8 26.20 1.69 9.56
CA ALA A 8 26.48 0.87 10.74
C ALA A 8 25.34 -0.12 11.07
N LEU A 9 24.10 0.29 10.81
CA LEU A 9 22.92 -0.55 10.94
C LEU A 9 22.86 -1.64 9.85
N LYS A 10 23.18 -1.30 8.60
CA LYS A 10 23.28 -2.29 7.51
C LYS A 10 24.31 -3.36 7.82
N GLU A 11 25.50 -2.98 8.27
CA GLU A 11 26.54 -3.94 8.70
C GLU A 11 26.08 -4.82 9.87
N HIS A 12 25.30 -4.28 10.81
CA HIS A 12 24.73 -5.08 11.91
C HIS A 12 23.63 -6.04 11.47
N ILE A 13 22.79 -5.66 10.50
CA ILE A 13 21.77 -6.54 9.92
C ILE A 13 22.44 -7.67 9.11
N LEU A 14 23.52 -7.35 8.40
CA LEU A 14 24.39 -8.35 7.77
C LEU A 14 25.03 -9.28 8.81
N ALA A 15 25.56 -8.76 9.93
CA ALA A 15 26.13 -9.58 11.00
C ALA A 15 25.10 -10.53 11.65
N LEU A 16 23.82 -10.12 11.77
CA LEU A 16 22.72 -10.97 12.23
C LEU A 16 22.46 -12.17 11.31
N SER A 17 22.59 -11.97 10.00
CA SER A 17 22.48 -13.05 9.01
C SER A 17 23.64 -14.04 9.08
N LEU A 18 24.81 -13.61 9.59
CA LEU A 18 26.07 -14.37 9.62
C LEU A 18 26.32 -15.22 10.89
N GLY A 19 25.37 -15.30 11.82
CA GLY A 19 25.41 -16.34 12.87
C GLY A 19 26.06 -15.97 14.20
N GLU A 20 26.53 -14.74 14.40
CA GLU A 20 27.06 -14.26 15.69
C GLU A 20 25.96 -14.13 16.77
N PRO A 21 26.30 -14.20 18.07
CA PRO A 21 25.40 -13.87 19.19
C PRO A 21 25.17 -12.34 19.29
N ALA A 22 24.74 -11.73 18.18
CA ALA A 22 24.51 -10.30 18.05
C ALA A 22 23.18 -9.83 18.65
N ALA A 23 22.27 -10.75 19.01
CA ALA A 23 20.92 -10.40 19.47
C ALA A 23 20.90 -9.46 20.70
N PRO A 24 21.73 -9.63 21.74
CA PRO A 24 21.76 -8.70 22.88
C PRO A 24 22.29 -7.31 22.49
N ARG A 25 23.28 -7.24 21.59
CA ARG A 25 23.85 -5.98 21.08
C ARG A 25 22.89 -5.24 20.16
N VAL A 26 22.16 -5.97 19.36
CA VAL A 26 21.13 -5.45 18.47
C VAL A 26 19.97 -4.92 19.30
N ALA A 27 19.47 -5.70 20.26
CA ALA A 27 18.42 -5.26 21.17
C ALA A 27 18.85 -4.01 21.96
N SER A 28 20.09 -3.94 22.46
CA SER A 28 20.58 -2.75 23.16
C SER A 28 20.75 -1.54 22.26
N LEU A 29 21.19 -1.72 21.01
CA LEU A 29 21.24 -0.66 20.01
C LEU A 29 19.84 -0.13 19.69
N PHE A 30 18.88 -1.02 19.41
CA PHE A 30 17.50 -0.64 19.17
C PHE A 30 16.87 0.04 20.38
N GLN A 31 17.14 -0.44 21.60
CA GLN A 31 16.66 0.19 22.82
C GLN A 31 17.29 1.58 23.00
N ALA A 32 18.59 1.73 22.74
CA ALA A 32 19.25 3.03 22.78
C ALA A 32 18.66 4.00 21.75
N MET A 33 18.36 3.53 20.53
CA MET A 33 17.69 4.32 19.51
C MET A 33 16.24 4.67 19.87
N ALA A 34 15.49 3.74 20.47
CA ALA A 34 14.11 4.01 20.90
C ALA A 34 14.06 4.99 22.09
N ASN A 35 15.08 4.96 22.95
CA ASN A 35 15.21 5.84 24.11
C ASN A 35 15.80 7.22 23.77
N ASP A 36 16.59 7.33 22.69
CA ASP A 36 17.04 8.61 22.17
C ASP A 36 15.84 9.37 21.60
N HIS A 37 15.37 10.38 22.33
CA HIS A 37 14.22 11.19 21.96
C HIS A 37 14.37 11.88 20.59
N GLY A 38 15.59 11.99 20.05
CA GLY A 38 15.86 12.56 18.73
C GLY A 38 16.04 11.52 17.60
N ALA A 39 16.15 10.23 17.91
CA ALA A 39 16.34 9.20 16.89
C ALA A 39 15.01 8.80 16.24
N GLN A 40 14.94 8.95 14.91
CA GLN A 40 13.80 8.48 14.13
C GLN A 40 13.92 6.96 13.95
N VAL A 41 12.99 6.21 14.55
CA VAL A 41 12.83 4.79 14.29
C VAL A 41 12.05 4.61 12.99
N THR A 42 12.74 4.35 11.89
CA THR A 42 12.08 4.15 10.59
C THR A 42 11.26 2.85 10.57
N PRO A 43 10.25 2.73 9.70
CA PRO A 43 9.48 1.50 9.57
C PRO A 43 10.34 0.28 9.20
N SER A 44 11.32 0.46 8.31
CA SER A 44 12.29 -0.58 7.93
C SER A 44 13.10 -1.06 9.14
N LEU A 45 13.61 -0.12 9.94
CA LEU A 45 14.37 -0.40 11.15
C LEU A 45 13.53 -1.19 12.17
N ARG A 46 12.28 -0.76 12.40
CA ARG A 46 11.33 -1.47 13.27
C ARG A 46 11.15 -2.92 12.84
N ARG A 47 10.87 -3.16 11.56
CA ARG A 47 10.64 -4.51 11.02
C ARG A 47 11.89 -5.38 11.09
N ALA A 48 13.07 -4.82 10.81
CA ALA A 48 14.35 -5.51 10.96
C ALA A 48 14.58 -5.95 12.41
N ALA A 49 14.24 -5.11 13.41
CA ALA A 49 14.33 -5.47 14.82
C ALA A 49 13.49 -6.70 15.17
N VAL A 50 12.23 -6.70 14.73
CA VAL A 50 11.29 -7.81 14.98
C VAL A 50 11.76 -9.09 14.31
N ALA A 51 12.23 -9.00 13.06
CA ALA A 51 12.78 -10.14 12.34
C ALA A 51 14.00 -10.73 13.05
N ALA A 52 14.90 -9.90 13.57
CA ALA A 52 16.06 -10.35 14.34
C ALA A 52 15.65 -11.09 15.63
N LEU A 53 14.63 -10.60 16.34
CA LEU A 53 14.08 -11.27 17.53
C LEU A 53 13.52 -12.65 17.19
N LEU A 54 12.76 -12.76 16.09
CA LEU A 54 12.21 -14.02 15.60
C LEU A 54 13.29 -15.05 15.26
N LEU A 55 14.33 -14.63 14.54
CA LEU A 55 15.45 -15.50 14.18
C LEU A 55 16.19 -16.00 15.42
N ASN A 56 16.40 -15.14 16.43
CA ASN A 56 17.04 -15.53 17.68
C ASN A 56 16.19 -16.52 18.49
N ALA A 57 14.87 -16.28 18.60
CA ALA A 57 13.95 -17.21 19.25
C ALA A 57 13.97 -18.60 18.60
N ARG A 58 13.98 -18.65 17.25
CA ARG A 58 14.06 -19.90 16.51
C ARG A 58 15.36 -20.67 16.79
N ARG A 59 16.52 -20.00 16.82
CA ARG A 59 17.82 -20.64 17.13
C ARG A 59 17.84 -21.27 18.52
N ARG A 60 17.30 -20.58 19.54
CA ARG A 60 17.21 -21.11 20.91
C ARG A 60 16.38 -22.40 20.98
N ASN A 61 15.23 -22.43 20.29
CA ASN A 61 14.39 -23.62 20.24
C ASN A 61 15.04 -24.80 19.51
N SER A 62 15.89 -24.54 18.50
CA SER A 62 16.64 -25.60 17.82
C SER A 62 17.77 -26.17 18.70
N SER A 63 18.36 -25.37 19.60
CA SER A 63 19.44 -25.86 20.48
C SER A 63 18.96 -26.76 21.62
N SER A 64 17.68 -26.70 22.01
CA SER A 64 17.17 -27.51 23.12
C SER A 64 16.84 -28.96 22.73
N SER A 65 16.75 -29.29 21.44
CA SER A 65 16.41 -30.64 20.99
C SER A 65 17.58 -31.62 20.98
N ASP A 66 18.82 -31.13 20.97
CA ASP A 66 20.00 -31.99 20.75
C ASP A 66 20.61 -32.55 22.06
N GLY A 67 20.03 -32.21 23.22
CA GLY A 67 20.57 -32.59 24.54
C GLY A 67 19.99 -33.83 25.22
N SER A 68 18.92 -34.45 24.69
CA SER A 68 18.16 -35.50 25.41
C SER A 68 18.21 -36.87 24.72
N GLY A 69 19.40 -37.27 24.27
CA GLY A 69 19.66 -38.55 23.61
C GLY A 69 20.63 -39.45 24.37
N SER A 70 20.30 -39.88 25.60
CA SER A 70 20.85 -41.11 26.18
C SER A 70 20.01 -41.56 27.37
N GLY A 71 19.25 -42.65 27.19
CA GLY A 71 18.50 -43.30 28.27
C GLY A 71 17.27 -44.00 27.74
N GLY A 72 17.41 -45.28 27.41
CA GLY A 72 16.39 -46.10 26.77
C GLY A 72 15.19 -46.47 27.66
N GLY A 73 14.24 -47.17 27.04
CA GLY A 73 13.14 -47.84 27.73
C GLY A 73 11.85 -47.82 26.91
N GLY A 74 11.51 -48.97 26.32
CA GLY A 74 10.34 -49.14 25.46
C GLY A 74 9.01 -48.92 26.18
N GLY A 75 8.03 -48.42 25.44
CA GLY A 75 6.65 -48.25 25.91
C GLY A 75 5.77 -47.73 24.79
N SER A 76 5.17 -48.65 24.05
CA SER A 76 4.22 -48.38 22.96
C SER A 76 2.93 -47.76 23.53
N SER A 77 2.57 -46.56 23.10
CA SER A 77 1.19 -46.05 23.26
C SER A 77 0.82 -45.15 22.08
N PRO A 78 -0.20 -45.54 21.29
CA PRO A 78 -0.71 -44.73 20.19
C PRO A 78 -1.90 -43.89 20.66
N GLY A 79 -1.99 -42.65 20.18
CA GLY A 79 -3.26 -41.91 20.13
C GLY A 79 -3.26 -40.59 20.90
N GLY A 80 -2.69 -39.55 20.30
CA GLY A 80 -2.78 -38.19 20.83
C GLY A 80 -2.47 -37.16 19.76
N SER A 81 -3.33 -37.04 18.74
CA SER A 81 -3.28 -35.95 17.75
C SER A 81 -3.76 -34.65 18.40
N GLY A 82 -2.93 -34.08 19.28
CA GLY A 82 -3.12 -32.74 19.82
C GLY A 82 -2.32 -31.76 18.97
N GLY A 83 -3.01 -30.89 18.23
CA GLY A 83 -2.40 -29.78 17.50
C GLY A 83 -1.71 -28.82 18.46
N GLY A 84 -0.47 -29.13 18.85
CA GLY A 84 0.41 -28.27 19.61
C GLY A 84 0.81 -27.09 18.74
N GLY A 85 0.01 -26.03 18.76
CA GLY A 85 0.43 -24.74 18.23
C GLY A 85 1.74 -24.36 18.90
N VAL A 86 2.84 -24.38 18.14
CA VAL A 86 4.14 -23.92 18.62
C VAL A 86 3.94 -22.48 19.06
N SER A 87 4.01 -22.22 20.37
CA SER A 87 4.04 -20.88 20.92
C SER A 87 5.41 -20.29 20.56
N ILE A 88 5.55 -19.81 19.32
CA ILE A 88 6.80 -19.25 18.76
C ILE A 88 7.36 -18.14 19.65
N PHE A 89 6.51 -17.54 20.47
CA PHE A 89 6.92 -16.68 21.55
C PHE A 89 6.40 -17.22 22.88
N ASN A 90 7.30 -17.48 23.83
CA ASN A 90 7.00 -17.07 25.19
C ASN A 90 7.14 -15.55 25.19
N ALA A 91 6.11 -14.86 24.71
CA ALA A 91 6.03 -13.41 24.75
C ALA A 91 6.08 -12.89 26.18
N SER A 92 6.18 -13.75 27.20
CA SER A 92 6.45 -13.44 28.60
C SER A 92 7.88 -13.03 28.89
N GLU A 93 8.85 -13.16 27.98
CA GLU A 93 10.20 -12.61 28.21
C GLU A 93 10.12 -11.07 28.35
N PRO A 94 10.36 -10.51 29.55
CA PRO A 94 10.10 -9.10 29.82
C PRO A 94 10.86 -8.15 28.89
N ASP A 95 12.09 -8.53 28.51
CA ASP A 95 12.95 -7.74 27.63
C ASP A 95 12.39 -7.64 26.20
N THR A 96 11.83 -8.74 25.68
CA THR A 96 11.22 -8.77 24.34
C THR A 96 9.96 -7.90 24.31
N GLN A 97 9.09 -8.00 25.33
CA GLN A 97 7.91 -7.13 25.43
C GLN A 97 8.29 -5.65 25.53
N SER A 98 9.29 -5.34 26.36
CA SER A 98 9.77 -3.98 26.57
C SER A 98 10.30 -3.35 25.27
N LEU A 99 11.08 -4.11 24.49
CA LEU A 99 11.58 -3.66 23.20
C LEU A 99 10.44 -3.44 22.19
N LEU A 100 9.52 -4.40 22.04
CA LEU A 100 8.39 -4.27 21.12
C LEU A 100 7.50 -3.07 21.48
N LEU A 101 7.23 -2.86 22.77
CA LEU A 101 6.53 -1.67 23.25
C LEU A 101 7.31 -0.39 22.91
N SER A 102 8.62 -0.35 23.14
CA SER A 102 9.47 0.81 22.82
C SER A 102 9.42 1.16 21.33
N LEU A 103 9.46 0.16 20.44
CA LEU A 103 9.31 0.34 18.99
C LEU A 103 7.94 0.91 18.63
N HIS A 104 6.86 0.44 19.28
CA HIS A 104 5.52 0.97 19.08
C HIS A 104 5.39 2.43 19.53
N LEU A 105 5.93 2.77 20.70
CA LEU A 105 5.93 4.14 21.23
C LEU A 105 6.68 5.10 20.30
N ALA A 106 7.83 4.67 19.77
CA ALA A 106 8.61 5.44 18.81
C ALA A 106 7.86 5.69 17.50
N HIS A 107 7.18 4.67 16.96
CA HIS A 107 6.28 4.81 15.81
C HIS A 107 5.19 5.84 16.07
N ARG A 108 4.48 5.73 17.21
CA ARG A 108 3.37 6.64 17.51
C ARG A 108 3.83 8.08 17.68
N ARG A 109 4.98 8.32 18.32
CA ARG A 109 5.55 9.66 18.44
C ARG A 109 5.75 10.29 17.06
N GLN A 110 6.39 9.58 16.14
CA GLN A 110 6.60 10.05 14.77
C GLN A 110 5.28 10.27 14.03
N ALA A 111 4.32 9.37 14.18
CA ALA A 111 3.01 9.49 13.54
C ALA A 111 2.27 10.77 13.99
N LEU A 112 2.36 11.13 15.28
CA LEU A 112 1.78 12.36 15.82
C LEU A 112 2.46 13.62 15.29
N GLU A 113 3.77 13.60 15.05
CA GLU A 113 4.54 14.73 14.52
C GLU A 113 4.22 15.04 13.05
N LYS A 114 3.93 13.99 12.27
CA LYS A 114 3.60 14.07 10.84
C LYS A 114 2.27 14.79 10.57
N LYS A 115 1.27 14.61 11.45
CA LYS A 115 -0.07 15.25 11.45
C LYS A 115 -0.99 14.96 10.26
N VAL A 116 -0.45 14.46 9.15
CA VAL A 116 -1.17 14.15 7.92
C VAL A 116 -0.96 12.69 7.58
N VAL A 117 -2.01 12.02 7.10
CA VAL A 117 -2.00 10.64 6.61
C VAL A 117 -2.07 10.66 5.08
N GLU A 118 -1.09 10.05 4.43
CA GLU A 118 -1.15 9.67 3.02
C GLU A 118 -1.61 8.21 2.92
N LEU A 119 -2.72 7.97 2.22
CA LEU A 119 -3.17 6.63 1.88
C LEU A 119 -2.77 6.30 0.44
N THR A 120 -1.77 5.44 0.26
CA THR A 120 -1.56 4.75 -1.01
C THR A 120 -2.41 3.49 -1.02
N HIS A 121 -3.41 3.44 -1.89
CA HIS A 121 -4.23 2.23 -2.01
C HIS A 121 -4.11 1.60 -3.39
N VAL A 122 -3.80 0.31 -3.39
CA VAL A 122 -3.60 -0.49 -4.61
C VAL A 122 -4.86 -1.32 -4.89
N SER A 123 -6.04 -0.81 -4.53
CA SER A 123 -7.33 -1.49 -4.78
C SER A 123 -8.53 -0.55 -4.81
N LYS A 124 -9.36 -0.66 -5.86
CA LYS A 124 -10.48 0.26 -6.06
C LYS A 124 -11.50 0.31 -4.91
N THR A 125 -11.95 -0.84 -4.38
CA THR A 125 -13.01 -0.84 -3.35
C THR A 125 -12.51 -0.56 -1.94
N GLY A 126 -11.22 -0.77 -1.68
CA GLY A 126 -10.61 -0.55 -0.36
C GLY A 126 -10.48 0.94 -0.01
N GLY A 127 -10.00 1.75 -0.95
CA GLY A 127 -9.71 3.17 -0.72
C GLY A 127 -10.90 4.01 -0.30
N SER A 128 -12.05 3.85 -0.97
CA SER A 128 -13.30 4.55 -0.63
C SER A 128 -13.71 4.28 0.81
N SER A 129 -13.65 3.01 1.22
CA SER A 129 -14.08 2.59 2.55
C SER A 129 -13.17 3.14 3.65
N LEU A 130 -11.84 3.17 3.43
CA LEU A 130 -10.92 3.70 4.42
C LEU A 130 -11.07 5.21 4.57
N CYS A 131 -11.23 5.94 3.47
CA CYS A 131 -11.52 7.38 3.48
C CYS A 131 -12.80 7.70 4.29
N LEU A 132 -13.88 6.94 4.06
CA LEU A 132 -15.14 7.07 4.80
C LEU A 132 -14.97 6.76 6.29
N ILE A 133 -14.24 5.68 6.63
CA ILE A 133 -13.93 5.32 8.03
C ILE A 133 -13.12 6.44 8.69
N ALA A 134 -12.11 6.97 8.02
CA ALA A 134 -11.27 8.04 8.54
C ALA A 134 -12.09 9.29 8.86
N ALA A 135 -12.90 9.76 7.92
CA ALA A 135 -13.68 10.98 8.09
C ALA A 135 -14.85 10.79 9.07
N ALA A 136 -15.67 9.75 8.86
CA ALA A 136 -16.91 9.58 9.63
C ALA A 136 -16.68 9.05 11.06
N ARG A 137 -15.57 8.33 11.30
CA ARG A 137 -15.33 7.64 12.58
C ARG A 137 -14.10 8.10 13.33
N ASN A 138 -13.17 8.79 12.67
CA ASN A 138 -11.91 9.20 13.28
C ASN A 138 -11.68 10.72 13.26
N GLY A 139 -12.68 11.48 12.80
CA GLY A 139 -12.61 12.95 12.78
C GLY A 139 -11.58 13.49 11.79
N MET A 140 -11.10 12.67 10.87
CA MET A 140 -10.15 13.09 9.85
C MET A 140 -10.82 14.04 8.87
N ARG A 141 -10.07 15.02 8.38
CA ARG A 141 -10.54 16.00 7.40
C ARG A 141 -9.85 15.75 6.06
N THR A 142 -10.63 15.79 5.00
CA THR A 142 -10.23 15.54 3.61
C THR A 142 -10.94 16.55 2.69
N GLU A 143 -10.46 16.72 1.47
CA GLU A 143 -11.06 17.63 0.48
C GLU A 143 -12.47 17.20 0.06
N ASP A 144 -12.67 15.91 -0.21
CA ASP A 144 -13.97 15.35 -0.57
C ASP A 144 -14.28 14.10 0.26
N VAL A 145 -15.52 14.02 0.74
CA VAL A 145 -16.08 12.89 1.51
C VAL A 145 -17.35 12.33 0.85
N GLY A 146 -17.88 13.00 -0.19
CA GLY A 146 -19.22 12.75 -0.74
C GLY A 146 -19.25 11.93 -2.01
N SER A 147 -18.17 11.90 -2.79
CA SER A 147 -18.08 11.08 -4.02
C SER A 147 -16.68 10.56 -4.33
N GLN A 148 -15.64 11.11 -3.69
CA GLN A 148 -14.25 10.80 -4.01
C GLN A 148 -13.50 10.23 -2.81
N ASN A 149 -12.55 9.37 -3.14
CA ASN A 149 -11.73 8.53 -2.28
C ASN A 149 -10.70 9.34 -1.46
N CYS A 150 -11.03 10.53 -0.95
CA CYS A 150 -10.08 11.45 -0.32
C CYS A 150 -8.94 11.93 -1.25
N VAL A 151 -9.11 11.84 -2.57
CA VAL A 151 -8.10 12.31 -3.53
C VAL A 151 -8.09 13.83 -3.58
N VAL A 152 -6.90 14.42 -3.59
CA VAL A 152 -6.69 15.86 -3.78
C VAL A 152 -6.34 16.14 -5.23
N ARG A 153 -7.28 16.73 -5.98
CA ARG A 153 -7.14 16.88 -7.44
C ARG A 153 -5.94 17.72 -7.85
N SER A 154 -5.55 18.69 -7.02
CA SER A 154 -4.38 19.53 -7.31
C SER A 154 -3.06 18.75 -7.31
N PHE A 155 -3.01 17.56 -6.68
CA PHE A 155 -1.81 16.71 -6.68
C PHE A 155 -1.71 15.82 -7.91
N GLY A 156 -2.81 15.61 -8.65
CA GLY A 156 -2.81 14.77 -9.85
C GLY A 156 -2.66 13.28 -9.57
N ASP A 157 -2.96 12.83 -8.34
CA ASP A 157 -2.90 11.42 -7.91
C ASP A 157 -4.19 10.66 -8.25
N GLU A 158 -4.96 11.14 -9.22
CA GLU A 158 -6.18 10.47 -9.63
C GLU A 158 -5.87 9.16 -10.35
N PRO A 159 -6.75 8.16 -10.25
CA PRO A 159 -6.50 6.89 -10.88
C PRO A 159 -6.34 6.99 -12.38
N ARG A 160 -5.39 6.23 -12.92
CA ARG A 160 -5.18 6.07 -14.36
C ARG A 160 -5.49 4.63 -14.78
N TRP A 161 -6.78 4.31 -14.79
CA TRP A 161 -7.27 2.94 -14.99
C TRP A 161 -7.12 2.42 -16.42
N TYR A 162 -7.25 3.29 -17.42
CA TYR A 162 -7.30 2.87 -18.81
C TYR A 162 -6.61 3.87 -19.75
N ASP A 163 -6.15 3.36 -20.89
CA ASP A 163 -5.65 4.15 -21.99
C ASP A 163 -6.83 4.80 -22.74
N SER A 164 -6.91 6.13 -22.65
CA SER A 164 -7.97 6.91 -23.29
C SER A 164 -7.94 6.85 -24.81
N ALA A 165 -6.76 6.66 -25.43
CA ALA A 165 -6.62 6.52 -26.88
C ALA A 165 -7.17 5.16 -27.32
N VAL A 166 -6.81 4.08 -26.63
CA VAL A 166 -7.36 2.74 -26.89
C VAL A 166 -8.87 2.74 -26.71
N MET A 167 -9.38 3.35 -25.64
CA MET A 167 -10.82 3.43 -25.40
C MET A 167 -11.54 4.24 -26.48
N ARG A 168 -10.96 5.36 -26.93
CA ARG A 168 -11.49 6.15 -28.04
C ARG A 168 -11.52 5.35 -29.33
N ASP A 169 -10.49 4.59 -29.64
CA ASP A 169 -10.44 3.76 -30.84
C ASP A 169 -11.49 2.66 -30.80
N MET A 170 -11.70 2.04 -29.64
CA MET A 170 -12.80 1.09 -29.42
C MET A 170 -14.16 1.75 -29.65
N LEU A 171 -14.36 2.98 -29.16
CA LEU A 171 -15.60 3.75 -29.38
C LEU A 171 -15.85 4.09 -30.84
N LEU A 172 -14.82 4.53 -31.57
CA LEU A 172 -14.94 4.87 -32.98
C LEU A 172 -15.32 3.63 -33.80
N ARG A 173 -14.67 2.50 -33.54
CA ARG A 173 -15.04 1.21 -34.14
C ARG A 173 -16.47 0.81 -33.79
N ALA A 174 -16.88 1.01 -32.54
CA ALA A 174 -18.24 0.73 -32.10
C ALA A 174 -19.32 1.57 -32.81
N GLN A 175 -18.95 2.77 -33.26
CA GLN A 175 -19.84 3.67 -33.99
C GLN A 175 -19.74 3.49 -35.52
N GLY A 176 -18.92 2.55 -36.00
CA GLY A 176 -18.64 2.38 -37.43
C GLY A 176 -17.90 3.57 -38.05
N LEU A 177 -17.26 4.41 -37.22
CA LEU A 177 -16.51 5.57 -37.66
C LEU A 177 -15.08 5.18 -38.04
N PRO A 178 -14.50 5.79 -39.09
CA PRO A 178 -13.12 5.55 -39.47
C PRO A 178 -12.18 6.00 -38.35
N LEU A 179 -11.11 5.25 -38.13
CA LEU A 179 -10.02 5.70 -37.27
C LEU A 179 -9.32 6.91 -37.91
N PRO A 180 -8.82 7.87 -37.13
CA PRO A 180 -8.06 9.00 -37.65
C PRO A 180 -6.88 8.50 -38.51
N THR A 181 -6.89 8.85 -39.80
CA THR A 181 -5.83 8.48 -40.74
C THR A 181 -4.49 9.04 -40.26
N GLY A 182 -3.50 8.16 -40.06
CA GLY A 182 -2.16 8.54 -39.59
C GLY A 182 -1.78 8.08 -38.18
N GLN A 183 -2.74 7.58 -37.38
CA GLN A 183 -2.41 6.78 -36.20
C GLN A 183 -2.38 5.31 -36.64
N THR A 184 -1.18 4.79 -36.93
CA THR A 184 -1.00 3.34 -36.97
C THR A 184 -1.47 2.80 -35.63
N ALA A 185 -2.43 1.88 -35.63
CA ALA A 185 -2.83 1.17 -34.43
C ALA A 185 -1.54 0.73 -33.71
N PRO A 186 -1.40 0.97 -32.38
CA PRO A 186 -0.18 0.61 -31.67
C PRO A 186 0.15 -0.83 -32.03
N ALA A 187 1.36 -1.05 -32.56
CA ALA A 187 1.78 -2.33 -33.09
C ALA A 187 1.40 -3.41 -32.07
N ALA A 188 0.53 -4.33 -32.48
CA ALA A 188 -0.19 -5.21 -31.57
C ALA A 188 0.81 -5.88 -30.61
N ALA A 189 0.65 -5.63 -29.32
CA ALA A 189 1.41 -6.26 -28.23
C ALA A 189 1.24 -7.80 -28.15
N GLY A 190 0.55 -8.41 -29.12
CA GLY A 190 0.26 -9.84 -29.20
C GLY A 190 1.48 -10.74 -29.35
N GLN A 191 2.66 -10.21 -29.71
CA GLN A 191 3.90 -11.01 -29.70
C GLN A 191 4.57 -11.11 -28.32
N ALA A 192 4.22 -10.27 -27.35
CA ALA A 192 4.88 -10.24 -26.04
C ALA A 192 4.42 -11.39 -25.11
N VAL A 193 3.15 -11.79 -25.19
CA VAL A 193 2.57 -12.79 -24.27
C VAL A 193 3.21 -14.18 -24.47
N SER A 194 3.47 -14.58 -25.72
CA SER A 194 4.14 -15.85 -26.02
C SER A 194 5.62 -15.83 -25.63
N GLY A 195 6.32 -14.71 -25.80
CA GLY A 195 7.72 -14.55 -25.39
C GLY A 195 7.91 -14.58 -23.86
N GLN A 196 6.96 -14.00 -23.11
CA GLN A 196 7.05 -13.95 -21.64
C GLN A 196 6.78 -15.31 -20.99
N GLN A 197 5.86 -16.12 -21.54
CA GLN A 197 5.67 -17.52 -21.13
C GLN A 197 6.94 -18.36 -21.38
N ALA A 198 7.66 -18.12 -22.48
CA ALA A 198 8.92 -18.80 -22.78
C ALA A 198 10.06 -18.40 -21.83
N ALA A 199 10.12 -17.13 -21.41
CA ALA A 199 11.13 -16.63 -20.47
C ALA A 199 10.89 -17.12 -19.03
N LEU A 200 9.64 -17.13 -18.57
CA LEU A 200 9.28 -17.60 -17.21
C LEU A 200 9.51 -19.10 -17.04
N GLY A 201 9.40 -19.89 -18.11
CA GLY A 201 9.75 -21.32 -18.10
C GLY A 201 11.24 -21.61 -17.90
N GLN A 202 12.13 -20.64 -18.16
CA GLN A 202 13.59 -20.82 -18.04
C GLN A 202 14.15 -20.37 -16.69
N THR A 203 13.44 -19.52 -15.94
CA THR A 203 13.91 -18.97 -14.65
C THR A 203 13.72 -19.88 -13.44
N ALA A 204 13.02 -21.03 -13.57
CA ALA A 204 12.87 -22.01 -12.49
C ALA A 204 14.21 -22.65 -12.04
N ALA A 205 15.29 -22.51 -12.82
CA ALA A 205 16.64 -22.97 -12.47
C ALA A 205 17.50 -21.92 -11.71
N GLY A 206 16.98 -20.70 -11.47
CA GLY A 206 17.77 -19.55 -11.01
C GLY A 206 17.71 -19.21 -9.51
N GLN A 207 17.11 -20.03 -8.65
CA GLN A 207 16.89 -19.69 -7.23
C GLN A 207 18.12 -19.82 -6.30
N ALA A 208 19.32 -20.12 -6.83
CA ALA A 208 20.54 -20.30 -6.02
C ALA A 208 21.50 -19.09 -5.99
N ALA A 209 21.20 -17.97 -6.65
CA ALA A 209 22.16 -16.85 -6.82
C ALA A 209 21.74 -15.48 -6.23
N LEU A 210 20.70 -15.43 -5.38
CA LEU A 210 20.11 -14.17 -4.86
C LEU A 210 20.79 -13.63 -3.57
N GLY A 211 22.08 -13.88 -3.38
CA GLY A 211 22.82 -13.48 -2.18
C GLY A 211 23.70 -12.23 -2.28
N GLN A 212 23.99 -11.70 -3.48
CA GLN A 212 25.09 -10.73 -3.63
C GLN A 212 24.84 -9.51 -4.54
N PHE A 213 23.66 -9.33 -5.14
CA PHE A 213 23.47 -8.29 -6.16
C PHE A 213 22.86 -6.95 -5.67
N ALA A 214 22.50 -6.80 -4.39
CA ALA A 214 21.83 -5.60 -3.89
C ALA A 214 22.77 -4.52 -3.28
N LEU A 215 24.09 -4.61 -3.43
CA LEU A 215 25.05 -3.74 -2.72
C LEU A 215 25.94 -2.83 -3.61
N GLY A 216 25.57 -2.62 -4.88
CA GLY A 216 26.49 -2.02 -5.87
C GLY A 216 26.28 -0.56 -6.31
N GLN A 217 25.22 0.14 -5.92
CA GLN A 217 24.94 1.48 -6.49
C GLN A 217 24.53 2.51 -5.44
N ALA A 218 25.53 3.14 -4.82
CA ALA A 218 25.42 4.45 -4.18
C ALA A 218 26.82 5.05 -3.99
N ALA A 219 27.54 5.30 -5.08
CA ALA A 219 28.85 5.94 -5.01
C ALA A 219 29.11 6.85 -6.22
N THR A 220 28.23 7.82 -6.49
CA THR A 220 28.56 8.97 -7.35
C THR A 220 27.60 10.13 -7.11
N ALA A 221 27.94 11.04 -6.19
CA ALA A 221 27.70 12.48 -6.32
C ALA A 221 28.36 13.25 -5.15
N ALA A 222 29.32 14.10 -5.53
CA ALA A 222 30.03 15.12 -4.74
C ALA A 222 29.07 16.04 -3.95
N GLY A 223 29.43 16.68 -2.84
CA GLY A 223 30.68 17.38 -2.56
C GLY A 223 30.51 18.88 -2.80
N ALA A 224 29.97 19.59 -1.80
CA ALA A 224 30.06 21.05 -1.52
C ALA A 224 29.16 21.29 -0.29
N GLY A 225 29.56 21.86 0.85
CA GLY A 225 30.42 23.02 1.05
C GLY A 225 29.53 24.23 1.36
N GLY A 226 29.23 24.49 2.64
CA GLY A 226 28.47 25.68 3.05
C GLY A 226 28.03 25.65 4.51
N GLY A 227 28.78 26.34 5.37
CA GLY A 227 28.45 26.53 6.79
C GLY A 227 27.31 27.53 6.98
N VAL A 228 26.48 27.30 8.01
CA VAL A 228 25.48 28.26 8.49
C VAL A 228 25.53 28.30 10.01
N THR A 229 25.69 29.51 10.52
CA THR A 229 25.76 29.92 11.93
C THR A 229 24.40 29.75 12.61
N VAL A 230 24.39 29.14 13.80
CA VAL A 230 23.20 29.05 14.65
C VAL A 230 23.12 30.31 15.51
N VAL A 231 22.05 31.09 15.36
CA VAL A 231 21.63 32.08 16.35
C VAL A 231 20.60 31.41 17.24
N ALA A 232 20.92 31.34 18.54
CA ALA A 232 19.99 30.95 19.58
C ALA A 232 19.00 32.10 19.82
N ASP A 233 17.71 31.77 19.95
CA ASP A 233 16.81 32.67 20.64
C ASP A 233 15.86 31.90 21.57
N ASN A 234 15.80 32.40 22.80
CA ASN A 234 15.01 31.92 23.91
C ASN A 234 13.62 32.57 23.84
N GLY A 235 12.56 31.79 23.97
CA GLY A 235 11.22 32.37 24.03
C GLY A 235 10.13 31.36 24.33
N GLY A 236 10.01 30.97 25.60
CA GLY A 236 8.87 30.20 26.08
C GLY A 236 7.59 31.03 26.07
N VAL A 237 6.53 30.49 25.47
CA VAL A 237 5.14 30.89 25.73
C VAL A 237 4.28 29.64 25.64
N THR A 238 3.69 29.25 26.76
CA THR A 238 2.60 28.26 26.83
C THR A 238 1.28 28.88 26.37
N PRO A 239 0.46 28.23 25.53
CA PRO A 239 -0.94 28.61 25.39
C PRO A 239 -1.84 27.70 26.23
N SER A 240 -2.53 28.35 27.16
CA SER A 240 -3.73 27.91 27.85
C SER A 240 -4.80 27.40 26.90
N TRP A 241 -5.41 26.27 27.25
CA TRP A 241 -6.50 25.62 26.54
C TRP A 241 -7.76 26.48 26.49
N LEU A 242 -8.21 26.82 25.28
CA LEU A 242 -9.51 27.44 25.03
C LEU A 242 -10.60 26.35 25.11
N THR A 243 -11.50 26.46 26.08
CA THR A 243 -12.68 25.59 26.20
C THR A 243 -13.70 26.02 25.14
N VAL A 244 -13.85 25.25 24.07
CA VAL A 244 -14.93 25.46 23.09
C VAL A 244 -16.18 24.73 23.57
N LYS A 245 -17.21 25.49 23.94
CA LYS A 245 -18.56 24.98 24.21
C LYS A 245 -19.11 24.31 22.96
N HIS A 246 -19.61 23.07 23.12
CA HIS A 246 -20.32 22.34 22.08
C HIS A 246 -21.57 23.12 21.60
N HIS A 247 -21.55 23.58 20.35
CA HIS A 247 -22.78 23.94 19.64
C HIS A 247 -23.51 22.66 19.19
N LYS A 248 -24.76 22.51 19.62
CA LYS A 248 -25.72 21.53 19.08
C LYS A 248 -25.89 21.76 17.57
N LEU A 249 -25.37 20.84 16.75
CA LEU A 249 -25.78 20.73 15.36
C LEU A 249 -27.18 20.10 15.31
N ARG A 250 -28.20 20.95 15.16
CA ARG A 250 -29.55 20.55 14.71
C ARG A 250 -29.65 20.78 13.20
N GLY A 251 -30.16 19.78 12.49
CA GLY A 251 -30.78 19.94 11.18
C GLY A 251 -29.85 19.79 9.97
N VAL A 252 -29.45 18.55 9.66
CA VAL A 252 -29.08 18.22 8.27
C VAL A 252 -30.38 18.20 7.46
N ARG A 253 -30.61 19.23 6.65
CA ARG A 253 -31.62 19.16 5.59
C ARG A 253 -31.09 18.23 4.51
N VAL A 254 -31.82 17.15 4.24
CA VAL A 254 -31.65 16.34 3.04
C VAL A 254 -31.90 17.27 1.85
N ALA A 255 -30.85 17.57 1.09
CA ALA A 255 -30.99 18.31 -0.15
C ALA A 255 -31.82 17.45 -1.11
N SER A 256 -32.97 17.97 -1.54
CA SER A 256 -33.73 17.42 -2.65
C SER A 256 -32.83 17.41 -3.89
N LEU A 257 -32.64 16.22 -4.48
CA LEU A 257 -32.04 16.06 -5.80
C LEU A 257 -32.91 16.77 -6.84
N GLY A 258 -32.61 18.05 -7.08
CA GLY A 258 -33.14 18.79 -8.21
C GLY A 258 -32.55 18.21 -9.49
N GLN A 259 -33.37 17.47 -10.24
CA GLN A 259 -33.06 17.01 -11.58
C GLN A 259 -32.94 18.23 -12.51
N SER A 260 -31.71 18.67 -12.78
CA SER A 260 -31.42 19.57 -13.90
C SER A 260 -31.47 18.78 -15.21
N ALA A 261 -32.61 18.85 -15.88
CA ALA A 261 -32.82 18.33 -17.23
C ALA A 261 -32.10 19.23 -18.26
N SER A 262 -30.83 18.93 -18.57
CA SER A 262 -30.19 19.42 -19.78
C SER A 262 -30.54 18.51 -20.95
N LEU A 263 -30.97 19.09 -22.07
CA LEU A 263 -31.24 18.43 -23.36
C LEU A 263 -30.27 17.28 -23.65
N ARG A 264 -30.77 16.04 -23.56
CA ARG A 264 -30.05 14.82 -23.92
C ARG A 264 -29.99 14.73 -25.44
N GLN A 265 -28.81 14.92 -26.02
CA GLN A 265 -28.52 14.43 -27.36
C GLN A 265 -28.59 12.89 -27.28
N GLU A 266 -29.59 12.32 -27.93
CA GLU A 266 -29.99 10.92 -27.77
C GLU A 266 -28.94 9.94 -28.32
N GLY A 267 -28.60 8.91 -27.54
CA GLY A 267 -28.11 7.62 -28.05
C GLY A 267 -26.60 7.32 -28.02
N GLY A 268 -25.70 8.29 -27.85
CA GLY A 268 -24.25 8.02 -27.85
C GLY A 268 -23.70 7.57 -26.50
N CYS A 269 -22.80 6.58 -26.47
CA CYS A 269 -21.97 6.29 -25.30
C CYS A 269 -21.19 7.57 -24.92
N ARG A 270 -21.51 8.13 -23.76
CA ARG A 270 -20.83 9.28 -23.19
C ARG A 270 -20.06 8.77 -22.00
N LEU A 271 -18.83 8.31 -22.26
CA LEU A 271 -17.91 8.09 -21.15
C LEU A 271 -17.90 9.32 -20.26
N PRO A 272 -17.80 9.13 -18.93
CA PRO A 272 -17.65 10.27 -18.04
C PRO A 272 -16.48 11.07 -18.61
N PRO A 273 -16.60 12.40 -18.77
CA PRO A 273 -15.53 13.20 -19.33
C PRO A 273 -14.29 12.80 -18.54
N ALA A 274 -13.33 12.13 -19.19
CA ALA A 274 -12.36 11.30 -18.48
C ALA A 274 -11.44 12.18 -17.63
N ASN A 275 -11.91 12.70 -16.50
CA ASN A 275 -11.42 13.92 -15.87
C ASN A 275 -10.81 14.94 -16.84
N LYS A 276 -11.40 15.21 -18.03
CA LYS A 276 -10.67 15.70 -19.23
C LYS A 276 -9.36 14.90 -19.38
N PRO A 277 -9.26 13.90 -20.29
CA PRO A 277 -8.08 13.08 -20.36
C PRO A 277 -6.90 14.04 -20.37
N ARG A 278 -6.11 14.01 -19.30
CA ARG A 278 -4.76 14.55 -19.31
C ARG A 278 -4.07 13.58 -20.26
N LEU A 279 -4.36 13.77 -21.55
CA LEU A 279 -4.02 12.96 -22.72
C LEU A 279 -2.54 12.72 -22.63
N ALA A 280 -2.11 11.58 -22.09
CA ALA A 280 -0.70 11.36 -21.79
C ALA A 280 -0.04 12.66 -21.29
N ALA A 281 -0.73 13.38 -20.37
CA ALA A 281 -0.43 14.80 -20.19
C ALA A 281 1.04 14.89 -19.89
N GLY A 282 1.70 15.80 -20.61
CA GLY A 282 3.08 16.14 -20.38
C GLY A 282 3.36 16.08 -18.89
N PRO A 283 4.46 15.41 -18.52
CA PRO A 283 4.61 14.78 -17.24
C PRO A 283 4.26 15.75 -16.10
N THR A 284 3.49 15.28 -15.14
CA THR A 284 2.84 16.16 -14.16
C THR A 284 3.90 16.94 -13.37
N ALA A 285 3.67 18.23 -13.13
CA ALA A 285 4.49 18.98 -12.19
C ALA A 285 4.26 18.35 -10.81
N GLU A 286 5.16 17.46 -10.43
CA GLU A 286 5.05 16.66 -9.23
C GLU A 286 5.21 17.56 -8.00
N THR A 287 4.15 17.70 -7.21
CA THR A 287 4.21 18.39 -5.92
C THR A 287 4.96 17.51 -4.93
N GLY A 288 6.05 18.00 -4.33
CA GLY A 288 6.85 17.21 -3.38
C GLY A 288 6.12 16.92 -2.06
N CYS A 289 6.58 15.91 -1.30
CA CYS A 289 5.94 15.48 -0.05
C CYS A 289 5.70 16.60 0.96
N ARG A 290 6.70 17.45 1.21
CA ARG A 290 6.57 18.58 2.14
C ARG A 290 5.52 19.58 1.69
N GLU A 291 5.56 19.97 0.42
CA GLU A 291 4.61 20.92 -0.15
C GLU A 291 3.18 20.39 -0.09
N ARG A 292 2.98 19.09 -0.41
CA ARG A 292 1.67 18.43 -0.23
C ARG A 292 1.18 18.50 1.21
N ARG A 293 2.06 18.20 2.19
CA ARG A 293 1.72 18.26 3.62
C ARG A 293 1.34 19.68 4.04
N ASP A 294 2.14 20.67 3.66
CA ASP A 294 1.90 22.08 4.00
C ASP A 294 0.59 22.58 3.39
N TRP A 295 0.30 22.17 2.14
CA TRP A 295 -0.96 22.48 1.46
C TRP A 295 -2.18 21.89 2.19
N LEU A 296 -2.09 20.64 2.65
CA LEU A 296 -3.13 19.94 3.40
C LEU A 296 -3.36 20.61 4.76
N LEU A 297 -2.29 20.89 5.50
CA LEU A 297 -2.35 21.55 6.80
C LEU A 297 -2.94 22.96 6.72
N ALA A 298 -2.59 23.74 5.70
CA ALA A 298 -3.16 25.07 5.46
C ALA A 298 -4.69 25.03 5.27
N ARG A 299 -5.23 23.93 4.75
CA ARG A 299 -6.68 23.69 4.56
C ARG A 299 -7.32 22.92 5.72
N ARG A 300 -6.56 22.62 6.76
CA ARG A 300 -6.96 21.79 7.90
C ARG A 300 -7.39 20.39 7.46
N TYR A 301 -6.82 19.87 6.38
CA TYR A 301 -6.94 18.47 6.01
C TYR A 301 -5.87 17.66 6.75
N SER A 302 -6.23 16.45 7.15
CA SER A 302 -5.38 15.52 7.87
C SER A 302 -5.23 14.18 7.15
N MET A 303 -5.91 13.99 6.03
CA MET A 303 -5.79 12.79 5.19
C MET A 303 -5.98 13.13 3.72
N TYR A 304 -5.25 12.43 2.86
CA TYR A 304 -5.58 12.29 1.45
C TYR A 304 -5.27 10.88 0.95
N ALA A 305 -5.81 10.51 -0.21
CA ALA A 305 -5.44 9.28 -0.90
C ALA A 305 -4.63 9.59 -2.16
N ASN A 306 -3.54 8.84 -2.31
CA ASN A 306 -2.77 8.70 -3.53
C ASN A 306 -3.28 7.45 -4.28
N GLU A 307 -3.93 7.66 -5.41
CA GLU A 307 -4.54 6.61 -6.25
C GLU A 307 -3.72 6.30 -7.51
N TYR A 308 -2.53 6.88 -7.63
CA TYR A 308 -1.74 6.79 -8.84
C TYR A 308 -0.40 6.10 -8.63
N THR A 309 0.63 6.81 -8.17
CA THR A 309 1.96 6.25 -7.96
C THR A 309 2.68 6.88 -6.77
N ALA A 310 3.64 6.17 -6.20
CA ALA A 310 4.63 6.75 -5.30
C ALA A 310 5.42 7.89 -5.99
N LEU A 311 5.97 8.81 -5.19
CA LEU A 311 6.60 10.03 -5.69
C LEU A 311 8.06 9.82 -6.11
N GLY A 312 8.58 10.67 -6.99
CA GLY A 312 9.97 10.72 -7.43
C GLY A 312 10.30 9.82 -8.63
N GLY A 313 9.35 9.03 -9.13
CA GLY A 313 9.59 8.03 -10.16
C GLY A 313 9.22 8.41 -11.59
N ARG A 314 9.42 9.68 -11.95
CA ARG A 314 8.91 10.21 -13.23
C ARG A 314 9.75 9.81 -14.43
N GLU A 315 11.07 9.91 -14.29
CA GLU A 315 12.04 9.62 -15.36
C GLU A 315 12.69 8.25 -15.19
N SER A 316 12.89 7.84 -13.94
CA SER A 316 13.42 6.54 -13.52
C SER A 316 12.69 6.08 -12.25
N PHE A 317 12.66 4.79 -11.97
CA PHE A 317 12.19 4.31 -10.65
C PHE A 317 13.25 4.52 -9.55
N GLU A 318 14.49 4.83 -9.94
CA GLU A 318 15.54 5.27 -9.02
C GLU A 318 15.13 6.62 -8.42
N GLY A 319 14.96 6.68 -7.10
CA GLY A 319 14.48 7.87 -6.39
C GLY A 319 13.00 7.84 -6.00
N VAL A 320 12.28 6.76 -6.34
CA VAL A 320 10.91 6.59 -5.85
C VAL A 320 10.88 6.45 -4.34
N GLN A 321 9.99 7.21 -3.70
CA GLN A 321 9.83 7.19 -2.26
C GLN A 321 8.39 7.45 -1.82
N PRO A 322 7.93 6.80 -0.72
CA PRO A 322 6.75 7.23 0.00
C PRO A 322 7.06 8.50 0.82
N CYS A 323 6.06 9.31 1.17
CA CYS A 323 6.24 10.55 1.94
C CYS A 323 6.50 10.35 3.44
N THR A 324 7.34 9.39 3.80
CA THR A 324 7.61 8.95 5.18
C THR A 324 8.29 10.00 6.04
N SER A 325 8.94 11.03 5.47
CA SER A 325 9.53 12.13 6.24
C SER A 325 8.51 13.16 6.71
N ASP A 326 7.43 13.34 5.94
CA ASP A 326 6.52 14.48 6.09
C ASP A 326 5.10 14.03 6.51
N MET A 327 4.71 12.80 6.19
CA MET A 327 3.37 12.25 6.40
C MET A 327 3.42 10.83 6.95
N VAL A 328 2.33 10.41 7.59
CA VAL A 328 2.09 9.01 7.94
C VAL A 328 1.63 8.30 6.68
N THR A 329 2.47 7.42 6.16
CA THR A 329 2.22 6.71 4.91
C THR A 329 1.56 5.36 5.18
N VAL A 330 0.46 5.12 4.50
CA VAL A 330 -0.34 3.90 4.64
C VAL A 330 -0.39 3.21 3.29
N LEU A 331 0.10 1.98 3.22
CA LEU A 331 -0.06 1.14 2.03
C LEU A 331 -1.13 0.09 2.31
N GLN A 332 -2.23 0.18 1.56
CA GLN A 332 -3.25 -0.85 1.53
C GLN A 332 -3.09 -1.70 0.28
N VAL A 333 -2.77 -2.97 0.48
CA VAL A 333 -2.69 -3.97 -0.60
C VAL A 333 -3.89 -4.90 -0.60
N ARG A 334 -4.06 -5.57 -1.74
CA ARG A 334 -5.06 -6.59 -1.99
C ARG A 334 -4.39 -7.71 -2.77
N GLU A 335 -4.85 -8.94 -2.59
CA GLU A 335 -4.38 -10.09 -3.36
C GLU A 335 -4.53 -9.78 -4.86
N PRO A 336 -3.47 -10.00 -5.68
CA PRO A 336 -3.42 -9.50 -7.05
C PRO A 336 -4.58 -9.95 -7.94
N ARG A 337 -5.04 -11.20 -7.83
CA ARG A 337 -6.18 -11.70 -8.59
C ARG A 337 -7.48 -11.02 -8.14
N ALA A 338 -7.77 -11.00 -6.84
CA ALA A 338 -8.96 -10.35 -6.30
C ALA A 338 -8.99 -8.84 -6.64
N ARG A 339 -7.82 -8.20 -6.65
CA ARG A 339 -7.66 -6.81 -7.10
C ARG A 339 -7.95 -6.65 -8.58
N LEU A 340 -7.39 -7.50 -9.42
CA LEU A 340 -7.62 -7.49 -10.85
C LEU A 340 -9.11 -7.63 -11.18
N GLU A 341 -9.75 -8.64 -10.61
CA GLU A 341 -11.20 -8.86 -10.73
C GLU A 341 -11.97 -7.60 -10.33
N SER A 342 -11.57 -6.96 -9.24
CA SER A 342 -12.17 -5.70 -8.80
C SER A 342 -11.99 -4.54 -9.78
N HIS A 343 -10.84 -4.42 -10.45
CA HIS A 343 -10.61 -3.37 -11.46
C HIS A 343 -11.44 -3.62 -12.72
N VAL A 344 -11.45 -4.86 -13.21
CA VAL A 344 -12.27 -5.26 -14.38
C VAL A 344 -13.75 -5.04 -14.11
N LYS A 345 -14.25 -5.47 -12.95
CA LYS A 345 -15.65 -5.24 -12.52
C LYS A 345 -15.97 -3.75 -12.45
N HIS A 346 -15.07 -2.95 -11.88
CA HIS A 346 -15.26 -1.51 -11.78
C HIS A 346 -15.31 -0.85 -13.17
N PHE A 347 -14.39 -1.21 -14.06
CA PHE A 347 -14.36 -0.71 -15.41
C PHE A 347 -15.58 -1.14 -16.22
N TRP A 348 -15.99 -2.40 -16.09
CA TRP A 348 -17.21 -2.93 -16.69
C TRP A 348 -18.44 -2.15 -16.25
N ARG A 349 -18.56 -1.87 -14.94
CA ARG A 349 -19.64 -1.03 -14.42
C ARG A 349 -19.64 0.37 -15.06
N MET A 350 -18.48 0.98 -15.25
CA MET A 350 -18.40 2.26 -15.96
C MET A 350 -18.93 2.13 -17.40
N ILE A 351 -18.58 1.07 -18.13
CA ILE A 351 -19.14 0.85 -19.48
C ILE A 351 -20.67 0.68 -19.42
N LEU A 352 -21.18 -0.11 -18.48
CA LEU A 352 -22.63 -0.29 -18.29
C LEU A 352 -23.35 1.02 -17.94
N GLU A 353 -22.75 1.90 -17.15
CA GLU A 353 -23.37 3.17 -16.76
C GLU A 353 -23.36 4.19 -17.91
N PHE A 354 -22.28 4.23 -18.68
CA PHE A 354 -22.03 5.32 -19.63
C PHE A 354 -22.26 4.95 -21.11
N CYS A 355 -22.36 3.65 -21.42
CA CYS A 355 -22.35 3.13 -22.80
C CYS A 355 -23.43 2.08 -23.04
N GLN A 356 -24.58 2.19 -22.34
CA GLN A 356 -25.70 1.24 -22.45
C GLN A 356 -26.11 0.93 -23.90
N SER A 357 -26.18 1.95 -24.76
CA SER A 357 -26.55 1.81 -26.17
C SER A 357 -25.48 1.13 -27.04
N SER A 358 -24.24 1.01 -26.55
CA SER A 358 -23.10 0.46 -27.29
C SER A 358 -22.62 -0.89 -26.75
N LEU A 359 -23.33 -1.48 -25.77
CA LEU A 359 -22.91 -2.73 -25.12
C LEU A 359 -22.75 -3.90 -26.09
N THR A 360 -23.58 -3.98 -27.13
CA THR A 360 -23.49 -5.02 -28.16
C THR A 360 -22.15 -5.02 -28.90
N VAL A 361 -21.46 -3.88 -28.94
CA VAL A 361 -20.13 -3.77 -29.55
C VAL A 361 -19.01 -3.96 -28.53
N PHE A 362 -19.19 -3.47 -27.31
CA PHE A 362 -18.18 -3.63 -26.26
C PHE A 362 -18.03 -5.07 -25.78
N VAL A 363 -19.14 -5.81 -25.64
CA VAL A 363 -19.13 -7.18 -25.12
C VAL A 363 -18.21 -8.10 -25.93
N PRO A 364 -18.27 -8.16 -27.27
CA PRO A 364 -17.33 -8.98 -28.05
C PRO A 364 -15.87 -8.58 -27.88
N LEU A 365 -15.56 -7.27 -27.86
CA LEU A 365 -14.18 -6.79 -27.77
C LEU A 365 -13.54 -7.13 -26.42
N LEU A 366 -14.32 -7.07 -25.34
CA LEU A 366 -13.86 -7.27 -23.97
C LEU A 366 -13.84 -8.75 -23.53
N LYS A 367 -14.05 -9.70 -24.45
CA LYS A 367 -13.83 -11.14 -24.19
C LYS A 367 -12.37 -11.57 -24.29
N GLU A 368 -11.55 -10.77 -24.96
CA GLU A 368 -10.15 -11.12 -25.21
C GLU A 368 -9.24 -10.48 -24.17
N VAL A 369 -8.38 -11.28 -23.52
CA VAL A 369 -7.36 -10.79 -22.57
C VAL A 369 -6.47 -9.72 -23.23
N SER A 370 -6.15 -9.90 -24.51
CA SER A 370 -5.35 -8.95 -25.29
C SER A 370 -5.98 -7.56 -25.41
N THR A 371 -7.31 -7.45 -25.37
CA THR A 371 -8.01 -6.16 -25.33
C THR A 371 -7.81 -5.49 -23.98
N TRP A 372 -7.92 -6.25 -22.89
CA TRP A 372 -7.71 -5.72 -21.53
C TRP A 372 -6.27 -5.28 -21.30
N THR A 373 -5.29 -6.02 -21.79
CA THR A 373 -3.89 -5.64 -21.65
C THR A 373 -3.54 -4.38 -22.46
N GLN A 374 -4.23 -4.08 -23.55
CA GLN A 374 -4.10 -2.80 -24.26
C GLN A 374 -4.85 -1.68 -23.55
N LEU A 375 -6.08 -1.95 -23.11
CA LEU A 375 -6.96 -0.95 -22.53
C LEU A 375 -6.54 -0.54 -21.12
N MET A 376 -6.06 -1.46 -20.31
CA MET A 376 -5.77 -1.27 -18.88
C MET A 376 -4.40 -1.87 -18.52
N VAL A 377 -3.34 -1.53 -19.27
CA VAL A 377 -1.99 -2.10 -19.10
C VAL A 377 -1.58 -2.19 -17.63
N ALA A 378 -1.64 -1.06 -16.91
CA ALA A 378 -1.19 -1.02 -15.52
C ALA A 378 -2.08 -1.86 -14.59
N PRO A 379 -3.43 -1.70 -14.54
CA PRO A 379 -4.27 -2.53 -13.67
C PRO A 379 -4.22 -4.05 -13.93
N ILE A 380 -3.90 -4.44 -15.16
CA ILE A 380 -3.91 -5.83 -15.62
C ILE A 380 -2.55 -6.53 -15.43
N ASN A 381 -1.44 -5.80 -15.42
CA ASN A 381 -0.09 -6.37 -15.33
C ASN A 381 0.71 -5.69 -14.22
N ASN A 382 0.98 -6.42 -13.14
CA ASN A 382 1.87 -6.00 -12.04
C ASN A 382 1.55 -4.59 -11.49
N TYR A 383 0.26 -4.29 -11.33
CA TYR A 383 -0.22 -2.96 -10.90
C TYR A 383 0.38 -2.50 -9.57
N ALA A 384 0.68 -3.40 -8.62
CA ALA A 384 1.23 -3.00 -7.32
C ALA A 384 2.67 -2.52 -7.47
N ILE A 385 3.50 -3.29 -8.17
CA ILE A 385 4.88 -2.88 -8.52
C ILE A 385 4.86 -1.56 -9.28
N ARG A 386 4.00 -1.44 -10.31
CA ARG A 386 3.82 -0.22 -11.11
C ARG A 386 3.44 1.00 -10.28
N SER A 387 2.51 0.83 -9.33
CA SER A 387 2.08 1.92 -8.44
C SER A 387 3.19 2.32 -7.47
N LEU A 388 3.97 1.35 -6.99
CA LEU A 388 5.05 1.61 -6.03
C LEU A 388 6.32 2.19 -6.68
N LEU A 389 6.47 2.15 -8.01
CA LEU A 389 7.69 2.57 -8.71
C LEU A 389 7.52 3.81 -9.61
N GLY A 390 6.45 4.58 -9.42
CA GLY A 390 6.30 5.88 -10.08
C GLY A 390 5.84 5.81 -11.55
N GLU A 391 5.69 6.99 -12.17
CA GLU A 391 5.15 7.13 -13.52
C GLU A 391 5.96 6.37 -14.60
N ALA A 392 7.28 6.29 -14.44
CA ALA A 392 8.21 5.64 -15.36
C ALA A 392 7.89 4.14 -15.53
N VAL A 393 7.57 3.46 -14.43
CA VAL A 393 7.21 2.04 -14.44
C VAL A 393 5.71 1.86 -14.65
N PHE A 394 4.88 2.79 -14.16
CA PHE A 394 3.43 2.68 -14.28
C PHE A 394 2.98 2.49 -15.72
N ASN A 395 3.51 3.30 -16.64
CA ASN A 395 3.16 3.24 -18.06
C ASN A 395 4.08 2.34 -18.91
N ALA A 396 4.99 1.59 -18.27
CA ALA A 396 5.94 0.78 -19.02
C ALA A 396 5.23 -0.31 -19.86
N PRO A 397 5.80 -0.73 -21.00
CA PRO A 397 5.17 -1.73 -21.87
C PRO A 397 4.75 -3.02 -21.16
N LEU A 398 3.84 -3.78 -21.79
CA LEU A 398 3.48 -5.11 -21.30
C LEU A 398 4.73 -6.00 -21.27
N GLY A 399 4.96 -6.66 -20.14
CA GLY A 399 6.10 -7.57 -19.96
C GLY A 399 7.43 -6.90 -19.62
N SER A 400 7.51 -5.56 -19.56
CA SER A 400 8.75 -4.87 -19.18
C SER A 400 9.02 -4.84 -17.67
N VAL A 401 8.01 -5.18 -16.85
CA VAL A 401 8.17 -5.27 -15.39
C VAL A 401 8.82 -6.61 -15.07
N GLY A 402 10.08 -6.55 -14.64
CA GLY A 402 10.93 -7.70 -14.33
C GLY A 402 11.34 -7.81 -12.85
N PRO A 403 12.22 -8.77 -12.52
CA PRO A 403 12.71 -9.02 -11.15
C PRO A 403 13.35 -7.80 -10.47
N GLU A 404 14.08 -6.97 -11.22
CA GLU A 404 14.68 -5.73 -10.71
C GLU A 404 13.63 -4.74 -10.20
N HIS A 405 12.48 -4.66 -10.88
CA HIS A 405 11.35 -3.85 -10.44
C HIS A 405 10.71 -4.45 -9.18
N LEU A 406 10.59 -5.78 -9.10
CA LEU A 406 10.09 -6.43 -7.90
C LEU A 406 10.94 -6.10 -6.67
N GLU A 407 12.27 -6.20 -6.76
CA GLU A 407 13.17 -5.89 -5.64
C GLU A 407 13.10 -4.41 -5.23
N ALA A 408 13.04 -3.50 -6.21
CA ALA A 408 12.83 -2.09 -5.93
C ALA A 408 11.48 -1.85 -5.21
N ALA A 409 10.40 -2.49 -5.66
CA ALA A 409 9.08 -2.35 -5.06
C ALA A 409 9.02 -2.94 -3.64
N LYS A 410 9.73 -4.05 -3.37
CA LYS A 410 9.90 -4.59 -2.00
C LYS A 410 10.58 -3.57 -1.09
N GLY A 411 11.61 -2.88 -1.59
CA GLY A 411 12.31 -1.80 -0.89
C GLY A 411 11.43 -0.58 -0.61
N VAL A 412 10.59 -0.16 -1.56
CA VAL A 412 9.62 0.92 -1.37
C VAL A 412 8.54 0.52 -0.35
N ALA A 413 7.97 -0.69 -0.46
CA ALA A 413 6.96 -1.18 0.48
C ALA A 413 7.46 -1.24 1.93
N LEU A 414 8.74 -1.59 2.12
CA LEU A 414 9.39 -1.65 3.43
C LEU A 414 9.45 -0.27 4.12
N GLN A 415 9.34 0.83 3.39
CA GLN A 415 9.43 2.18 3.95
C GLN A 415 8.09 2.68 4.50
N TYR A 416 6.94 2.13 4.10
CA TYR A 416 5.63 2.62 4.56
C TYR A 416 5.45 2.47 6.07
N ASP A 417 4.84 3.46 6.71
CA ASP A 417 4.63 3.50 8.17
C ASP A 417 3.65 2.44 8.65
N VAL A 418 2.55 2.27 7.90
CA VAL A 418 1.48 1.31 8.20
C VAL A 418 1.15 0.51 6.95
N LEU A 419 1.12 -0.81 7.08
CA LEU A 419 0.73 -1.74 6.03
C LEU A 419 -0.60 -2.40 6.39
N MET A 420 -1.47 -2.59 5.40
CA MET A 420 -2.77 -3.25 5.57
C MET A 420 -3.06 -4.18 4.39
N ARG A 421 -3.78 -5.28 4.66
CA ARG A 421 -4.28 -6.22 3.65
C ARG A 421 -5.80 -6.23 3.67
N LEU A 422 -6.41 -6.07 2.51
CA LEU A 422 -7.86 -6.03 2.40
C LEU A 422 -8.53 -7.37 2.76
N GLU A 423 -7.84 -8.48 2.53
CA GLU A 423 -8.26 -9.85 2.85
C GLU A 423 -8.14 -10.19 4.34
N ASP A 424 -7.54 -9.30 5.14
CA ASP A 424 -7.31 -9.49 6.56
C ASP A 424 -8.00 -8.37 7.36
N PRO A 425 -9.34 -8.43 7.53
CA PRO A 425 -10.09 -7.45 8.28
C PRO A 425 -9.58 -7.28 9.73
N PRO A 426 -9.30 -8.34 10.52
CA PRO A 426 -8.75 -8.20 11.87
C PRO A 426 -7.37 -7.55 11.91
N GLY A 427 -6.45 -7.96 11.03
CA GLY A 427 -5.11 -7.35 10.94
C GLY A 427 -5.18 -5.88 10.54
N SER A 428 -6.04 -5.54 9.59
CA SER A 428 -6.29 -4.14 9.19
C SER A 428 -6.92 -3.30 10.31
N GLU A 429 -7.84 -3.86 11.09
CA GLU A 429 -8.39 -3.19 12.28
C GLU A 429 -7.29 -2.91 13.31
N LEU A 430 -6.44 -3.90 13.58
CA LEU A 430 -5.30 -3.76 14.48
C LEU A 430 -4.33 -2.67 13.99
N ALA A 431 -4.01 -2.66 12.69
CA ALA A 431 -3.14 -1.66 12.07
C ALA A 431 -3.76 -0.25 12.12
N MET A 432 -5.06 -0.09 11.89
CA MET A 432 -5.72 1.21 12.07
C MET A 432 -5.68 1.66 13.54
N ARG A 433 -5.99 0.77 14.48
CA ARG A 433 -6.06 1.12 15.90
C ARG A 433 -4.70 1.44 16.50
N MET A 434 -3.71 0.59 16.25
CA MET A 434 -2.38 0.70 16.83
C MET A 434 -1.43 1.51 15.94
N GLY A 435 -1.47 1.30 14.63
CA GLY A 435 -0.63 2.04 13.68
C GLY A 435 -1.08 3.49 13.46
N LEU A 436 -2.39 3.75 13.37
CA LEU A 436 -2.93 5.09 13.11
C LEU A 436 -3.55 5.76 14.35
N GLY A 437 -3.70 5.05 15.46
CA GLY A 437 -4.39 5.58 16.66
C GLY A 437 -5.89 5.77 16.45
N TRP A 438 -6.48 5.06 15.48
CA TRP A 438 -7.88 5.22 15.12
C TRP A 438 -8.83 4.46 16.06
N CYS A 439 -10.04 5.01 16.16
CA CYS A 439 -11.13 4.65 17.05
C CYS A 439 -12.19 3.77 16.40
N THR A 440 -11.77 2.79 15.61
CA THR A 440 -12.67 2.01 14.78
C THR A 440 -12.56 0.52 15.07
N ARG A 441 -13.71 -0.12 15.35
CA ARG A 441 -13.91 -1.58 15.21
C ARG A 441 -14.39 -1.96 13.81
N TRP A 442 -14.44 -0.99 12.90
CA TRP A 442 -14.77 -1.24 11.51
C TRP A 442 -13.51 -1.65 10.82
N ALA A 443 -13.48 -2.89 10.37
CA ALA A 443 -12.48 -3.31 9.42
C ALA A 443 -12.76 -2.66 8.06
N VAL A 444 -11.69 -2.34 7.35
CA VAL A 444 -11.78 -2.09 5.91
C VAL A 444 -12.29 -3.38 5.28
N ARG A 445 -13.38 -3.28 4.54
CA ARG A 445 -13.92 -4.42 3.80
C ARG A 445 -13.99 -4.04 2.34
N ALA A 446 -13.59 -4.97 1.48
CA ALA A 446 -13.99 -4.90 0.10
C ALA A 446 -15.53 -4.81 0.08
N GLN A 447 -16.07 -3.80 -0.61
CA GLN A 447 -17.50 -3.81 -0.91
C GLN A 447 -17.80 -5.10 -1.67
N VAL A 448 -18.75 -5.88 -1.14
CA VAL A 448 -19.28 -7.04 -1.85
C VAL A 448 -19.89 -6.51 -3.14
N SER A 449 -19.46 -7.03 -4.29
CA SER A 449 -20.02 -6.63 -5.57
C SER A 449 -21.53 -6.88 -5.54
N ASN A 450 -22.31 -5.90 -5.98
CA ASN A 450 -23.74 -6.11 -6.18
C ASN A 450 -23.88 -7.16 -7.30
N PRO A 451 -24.70 -8.22 -7.15
CA PRO A 451 -24.93 -9.20 -8.22
C PRO A 451 -25.30 -8.58 -9.57
N LEU A 452 -25.95 -7.41 -9.57
CA LEU A 452 -26.25 -6.63 -10.78
C LEU A 452 -25.01 -6.01 -11.45
N GLN A 453 -23.95 -5.73 -10.69
CA GLN A 453 -22.65 -5.30 -11.23
C GLN A 453 -21.86 -6.45 -11.83
N ASP A 454 -22.13 -7.68 -11.35
CA ASP A 454 -21.54 -8.90 -11.90
C ASP A 454 -22.34 -9.43 -13.11
N ALA A 455 -23.63 -9.04 -13.23
CA ALA A 455 -24.47 -9.34 -14.37
C ALA A 455 -23.92 -8.70 -15.65
N GLY A 456 -23.58 -9.54 -16.62
CA GLY A 456 -23.14 -9.08 -17.94
C GLY A 456 -21.64 -8.86 -18.10
N LEU A 457 -20.81 -9.09 -17.05
CA LEU A 457 -19.39 -9.36 -17.30
C LEU A 457 -19.34 -10.44 -18.38
N PRO A 458 -18.60 -10.25 -19.50
CA PRO A 458 -18.57 -11.20 -20.60
C PRO A 458 -18.07 -12.56 -20.14
N LEU A 459 -18.98 -13.37 -19.59
CA LEU A 459 -18.84 -14.76 -19.15
C LEU A 459 -17.68 -14.98 -18.16
N GLY A 460 -18.06 -15.17 -16.89
CA GLY A 460 -17.21 -14.93 -15.73
C GLY A 460 -15.85 -15.60 -15.80
N PHE A 461 -14.79 -14.79 -15.63
CA PHE A 461 -13.43 -15.15 -15.24
C PHE A 461 -13.21 -16.65 -15.20
N ASP A 462 -13.22 -17.25 -16.39
CA ASP A 462 -13.13 -18.69 -16.47
C ASP A 462 -11.71 -19.10 -16.08
N LYS A 463 -11.50 -20.40 -15.97
CA LYS A 463 -10.21 -20.91 -15.52
C LYS A 463 -9.06 -20.42 -16.43
N ALA A 464 -9.29 -20.29 -17.73
CA ALA A 464 -8.27 -19.84 -18.68
C ALA A 464 -7.91 -18.37 -18.47
N TRP A 465 -8.91 -17.49 -18.34
CA TRP A 465 -8.72 -16.08 -18.02
C TRP A 465 -7.97 -15.89 -16.70
N ALA A 466 -8.36 -16.65 -15.68
CA ALA A 466 -7.69 -16.59 -14.38
C ALA A 466 -6.21 -17.01 -14.47
N GLU A 467 -5.89 -18.01 -15.29
CA GLU A 467 -4.52 -18.49 -15.50
C GLU A 467 -3.66 -17.47 -16.27
N GLU A 468 -4.17 -16.91 -17.37
CA GLU A 468 -3.44 -15.90 -18.14
C GLU A 468 -3.13 -14.64 -17.30
N PHE A 469 -4.12 -14.17 -16.54
CA PHE A 469 -3.92 -13.01 -15.68
C PHE A 469 -3.05 -13.30 -14.46
N ALA A 470 -3.12 -14.51 -13.89
CA ALA A 470 -2.20 -14.91 -12.84
C ALA A 470 -0.75 -14.89 -13.35
N ALA A 471 -0.52 -15.36 -14.58
CA ALA A 471 0.80 -15.28 -15.20
C ALA A 471 1.28 -13.82 -15.35
N LEU A 472 0.40 -12.90 -15.76
CA LEU A 472 0.74 -11.47 -15.87
C LEU A 472 0.99 -10.76 -14.52
N ASN A 473 0.60 -11.36 -13.39
CA ASN A 473 0.72 -10.78 -12.06
C ASN A 473 1.54 -11.65 -11.09
N THR A 474 2.39 -12.54 -11.62
CA THR A 474 3.22 -13.42 -10.78
C THR A 474 4.18 -12.61 -9.88
N LEU A 475 4.77 -11.52 -10.38
CA LEU A 475 5.65 -10.66 -9.58
C LEU A 475 4.85 -9.88 -8.52
N ASP A 476 3.67 -9.39 -8.86
CA ASP A 476 2.75 -8.79 -7.89
C ASP A 476 2.33 -9.77 -6.78
N GLN A 477 2.18 -11.06 -7.10
CA GLN A 477 1.90 -12.10 -6.11
C GLN A 477 3.08 -12.28 -5.15
N GLU A 478 4.30 -12.27 -5.67
CA GLU A 478 5.49 -12.31 -4.83
C GLU A 478 5.62 -11.07 -3.94
N LEU A 479 5.36 -9.88 -4.50
CA LEU A 479 5.31 -8.63 -3.73
C LEU A 479 4.23 -8.68 -2.64
N TYR A 480 3.04 -9.18 -2.95
CA TYR A 480 1.96 -9.33 -1.98
C TYR A 480 2.34 -10.28 -0.83
N ASN A 481 3.01 -11.38 -1.14
CA ASN A 481 3.51 -12.32 -0.13
C ASN A 481 4.58 -11.66 0.75
N TRP A 482 5.50 -10.88 0.15
CA TRP A 482 6.48 -10.08 0.90
C TRP A 482 5.79 -9.08 1.84
N ILE A 483 4.84 -8.31 1.34
CA ILE A 483 4.09 -7.33 2.14
C ILE A 483 3.32 -8.02 3.27
N SER A 484 2.78 -9.22 3.02
CA SER A 484 2.13 -10.02 4.06
C SER A 484 3.06 -10.37 5.22
N VAL A 485 4.33 -10.69 4.94
CA VAL A 485 5.34 -10.88 5.99
C VAL A 485 5.55 -9.59 6.77
N LEU A 486 5.69 -8.44 6.10
CA LEU A 486 5.88 -7.15 6.76
C LEU A 486 4.68 -6.78 7.65
N VAL A 487 3.46 -7.06 7.21
CA VAL A 487 2.23 -6.87 7.99
C VAL A 487 2.28 -7.70 9.26
N SER A 488 2.62 -8.99 9.17
CA SER A 488 2.74 -9.85 10.36
C SER A 488 3.83 -9.38 11.34
N LEU A 489 4.93 -8.80 10.85
CA LEU A 489 5.94 -8.18 11.72
C LEU A 489 5.38 -6.97 12.48
N ASP A 490 4.59 -6.12 11.81
CA ASP A 490 3.93 -4.99 12.46
C ASP A 490 2.87 -5.44 13.48
N GLU A 491 2.12 -6.51 13.18
CA GLU A 491 1.12 -7.10 14.09
C GLU A 491 1.72 -7.62 15.40
N LEU A 492 2.93 -8.18 15.35
CA LEU A 492 3.66 -8.60 16.57
C LEU A 492 3.95 -7.41 17.48
N VAL A 493 4.40 -6.28 16.90
CA VAL A 493 4.64 -5.03 17.64
C VAL A 493 3.34 -4.52 18.25
N TYR A 494 2.26 -4.47 17.46
CA TYR A 494 0.96 -3.98 17.92
C TYR A 494 0.34 -4.86 19.00
N THR A 495 0.44 -6.18 18.85
CA THR A 495 -0.08 -7.14 19.84
C THR A 495 0.69 -7.07 21.15
N ALA A 496 2.02 -6.97 21.10
CA ALA A 496 2.84 -6.78 22.29
C ALA A 496 2.50 -5.48 23.03
N ALA A 497 2.33 -4.38 22.30
CA ALA A 497 1.92 -3.10 22.89
C ALA A 497 0.53 -3.19 23.54
N MET A 498 -0.45 -3.82 22.88
CA MET A 498 -1.77 -4.05 23.48
C MET A 498 -1.69 -4.93 24.73
N GLY A 499 -0.89 -5.99 24.70
CA GLY A 499 -0.66 -6.89 25.84
C GLY A 499 -0.04 -6.18 27.05
N ALA A 500 0.80 -5.17 26.80
CA ALA A 500 1.35 -4.28 27.82
C ALA A 500 0.34 -3.22 28.33
N GLY A 501 -0.94 -3.34 27.98
CA GLY A 501 -2.00 -2.40 28.38
C GLY A 501 -2.02 -1.10 27.57
N TRP A 502 -1.21 -1.02 26.51
CA TRP A 502 -1.17 0.16 25.65
C TRP A 502 -2.27 0.10 24.60
N ASP A 503 -3.45 0.59 25.00
CA ASP A 503 -4.61 0.74 24.13
C ASP A 503 -5.27 2.11 24.35
N ASP A 504 -4.52 3.15 24.01
CA ASP A 504 -4.97 4.53 24.17
C ASP A 504 -6.11 4.90 23.20
N SER A 505 -6.35 4.06 22.18
CA SER A 505 -7.51 4.21 21.31
C SER A 505 -8.78 4.30 22.16
N ARG A 506 -8.93 3.53 23.24
CA ARG A 506 -10.08 3.62 24.15
C ARG A 506 -10.25 5.00 24.75
N GLN A 507 -9.18 5.65 25.20
CA GLN A 507 -9.27 7.00 25.76
C GLN A 507 -9.60 8.02 24.67
N GLN A 508 -8.98 7.88 23.50
CA GLN A 508 -9.26 8.73 22.35
C GLN A 508 -10.71 8.60 21.89
N CYS A 509 -11.28 7.40 21.92
CA CYS A 509 -12.66 7.15 21.51
C CYS A 509 -13.65 7.77 22.51
N ARG A 510 -13.33 7.69 23.81
CA ARG A 510 -14.08 8.39 24.85
C ARG A 510 -14.07 9.90 24.63
N LYS A 511 -12.91 10.49 24.30
CA LYS A 511 -12.80 11.94 24.00
C LYS A 511 -13.62 12.34 22.78
N LEU A 512 -13.70 11.48 21.77
CA LEU A 512 -14.54 11.69 20.58
C LEU A 512 -16.03 11.43 20.82
N GLY A 513 -16.43 11.07 22.04
CA GLY A 513 -17.83 10.79 22.40
C GLY A 513 -18.35 9.45 21.90
N TYR A 514 -17.48 8.58 21.38
CA TYR A 514 -17.86 7.22 21.01
C TYR A 514 -18.02 6.37 22.29
N ARG A 515 -19.24 5.88 22.52
CA ARG A 515 -19.48 4.86 23.55
C ARG A 515 -18.97 3.52 23.02
N TYR A 516 -18.03 2.91 23.73
CA TYR A 516 -17.68 1.51 23.52
C TYR A 516 -18.93 0.68 23.85
N ALA A 517 -19.51 0.02 22.83
CA ALA A 517 -20.57 -0.97 23.01
C ALA A 517 -19.98 -2.31 23.45
#